data_AF-A0A4Q4DH70-F1
#
_entry.id   AF-A0A4Q4DH70-F1
#
_cell.length_a   1.000
_cell.length_b   1.000
_cell.length_c   1.000
_cell.angle_alpha   90.00
_cell.angle_beta   90.00
_cell.angle_gamma   90.00
#
_symmetry.space_group_name_H-M   'P 1'
#
loop_
_entity.id
_entity.type
_entity.pdbx_description
1 polymer ?
#
loop_
_entity_poly.entity_id
_entity_poly.type
_entity_poly.pdbx_seq_one_letter_code
_entity_poly.pdbx_strand_id
1 'polypeptide(L)'
;MTSSELEQFATWVEELIRRRGFDIDSPRGGGKSRLADEAGVHRAAITRLLQRQSMPDLETTRRLAHVLQVPVREMLIRSGRLTEEDLPLPDPPYAAPAGESVTGSASRTLTLEEAAIALGVPVEQRDMFVRVAGQFLPANAPAAAAADRDERIPLASD
;
A
#
# COMPACT_ATOMS: atom_id res chain seq x y z
N MET A 1 -8.06 23.08 -5.65
CA MET A 1 -8.99 21.93 -5.72
C MET A 1 -10.36 22.40 -6.14
N THR A 2 -11.01 21.61 -6.99
CA THR A 2 -12.36 21.89 -7.50
C THR A 2 -13.42 21.28 -6.60
N SER A 3 -14.65 21.80 -6.67
CA SER A 3 -15.81 21.20 -5.98
C SER A 3 -16.03 19.74 -6.41
N SER A 4 -15.67 19.40 -7.65
CA SER A 4 -15.78 18.05 -8.20
C SER A 4 -14.81 17.06 -7.53
N GLU A 5 -13.58 17.47 -7.22
CA GLU A 5 -12.61 16.62 -6.52
C GLU A 5 -13.08 16.27 -5.10
N LEU A 6 -13.61 17.27 -4.37
CA LEU A 6 -14.18 17.06 -3.04
C LEU A 6 -15.39 16.10 -3.10
N GLU A 7 -16.25 16.26 -4.09
CA GLU A 7 -17.41 15.39 -4.28
C GLU A 7 -17.01 13.94 -4.58
N GLN A 8 -16.05 13.73 -5.48
CA GLN A 8 -15.51 12.42 -5.81
C GLN A 8 -14.87 11.76 -4.58
N PHE A 9 -14.04 12.50 -3.84
CA PHE A 9 -13.39 12.01 -2.64
C PHE A 9 -14.40 11.66 -1.54
N ALA A 10 -15.36 12.55 -1.26
CA ALA A 10 -16.40 12.30 -0.25
C ALA A 10 -17.23 11.06 -0.59
N THR A 11 -17.62 10.91 -1.86
CA THR A 11 -18.39 9.74 -2.34
C THR A 11 -17.59 8.44 -2.17
N TRP A 12 -16.32 8.45 -2.55
CA TRP A 12 -15.44 7.28 -2.37
C TRP A 12 -15.24 6.92 -0.89
N VAL A 13 -15.06 7.92 -0.02
CA VAL A 13 -14.96 7.71 1.44
C VAL A 13 -16.26 7.15 2.02
N GLU A 14 -17.43 7.65 1.60
CA GLU A 14 -18.72 7.10 2.02
C GLU A 14 -18.85 5.61 1.71
N GLU A 15 -18.43 5.19 0.51
CA GLU A 15 -18.44 3.78 0.14
C GLU A 15 -17.50 2.95 1.02
N LEU A 16 -16.27 3.43 1.29
CA LEU A 16 -15.33 2.76 2.18
C LEU A 16 -15.91 2.58 3.58
N ILE A 17 -16.52 3.63 4.11
CA ILE A 17 -17.18 3.63 5.42
C ILE A 17 -18.29 2.57 5.46
N ARG A 18 -19.15 2.52 4.43
CA ARG A 18 -20.21 1.50 4.32
C ARG A 18 -19.63 0.09 4.21
N ARG A 19 -18.61 -0.12 3.36
CA ARG A 19 -17.90 -1.42 3.22
C ARG A 19 -17.31 -1.89 4.55
N ARG A 20 -16.86 -0.97 5.39
CA ARG A 20 -16.29 -1.28 6.70
C ARG A 20 -17.36 -1.51 7.79
N GLY A 21 -18.64 -1.40 7.44
CA GLY A 21 -19.78 -1.69 8.31
C GLY A 21 -20.22 -0.51 9.20
N PHE A 22 -19.78 0.71 8.89
CA PHE A 22 -20.27 1.89 9.59
C PHE A 22 -21.61 2.35 8.99
N ASP A 23 -22.67 2.32 9.79
CA ASP A 23 -23.98 2.87 9.43
C ASP A 23 -23.98 4.40 9.63
N ILE A 24 -23.49 5.11 8.61
CA ILE A 24 -23.47 6.56 8.57
C ILE A 24 -24.81 7.19 8.15
N ASP A 25 -25.74 6.40 7.65
CA ASP A 25 -27.03 6.88 7.13
C ASP A 25 -28.14 6.78 8.22
N SER A 26 -27.85 6.10 9.33
CA SER A 26 -28.71 6.06 10.52
C SER A 26 -29.15 7.45 10.99
N PRO A 27 -30.46 7.69 11.22
CA PRO A 27 -30.98 8.96 11.74
C PRO A 27 -30.36 9.35 13.10
N ARG A 28 -29.92 8.36 13.87
CA ARG A 28 -29.31 8.57 15.20
C ARG A 28 -27.83 8.94 15.14
N GLY A 29 -27.22 8.97 13.95
CA GLY A 29 -25.83 9.41 13.74
C GLY A 29 -24.76 8.56 14.42
N GLY A 30 -25.11 7.34 14.84
CA GLY A 30 -24.23 6.44 15.59
C GLY A 30 -22.98 6.04 14.83
N GLY A 31 -23.10 5.69 13.54
CA GLY A 31 -21.95 5.26 12.75
C GLY A 31 -20.93 6.37 12.49
N LYS A 32 -21.35 7.63 12.36
CA LYS A 32 -20.43 8.77 12.20
C LYS A 32 -19.63 9.03 13.49
N SER A 33 -20.26 8.88 14.65
CA SER A 33 -19.59 9.04 15.95
C SER A 33 -18.62 7.89 16.20
N ARG A 34 -19.07 6.65 15.99
CA ARG A 34 -18.23 5.45 16.08
C ARG A 34 -17.00 5.52 15.17
N LEU A 35 -17.18 5.97 13.92
CA LEU A 35 -16.08 6.17 12.99
C LEU A 35 -15.07 7.22 13.50
N ALA A 36 -15.56 8.32 14.08
CA ALA A 36 -14.71 9.36 14.63
C ALA A 36 -13.89 8.84 15.82
N ASP A 37 -14.54 8.11 16.72
CA ASP A 37 -13.92 7.53 17.90
C ASP A 37 -12.86 6.48 17.51
N GLU A 38 -13.19 5.57 16.59
CA GLU A 38 -12.26 4.55 16.10
C GLU A 38 -11.07 5.15 15.33
N ALA A 39 -11.29 6.23 14.57
CA ALA A 39 -10.20 6.93 13.87
C ALA A 39 -9.43 7.90 14.78
N GLY A 40 -9.93 8.16 15.99
CA GLY A 40 -9.40 9.20 16.86
C GLY A 40 -9.39 10.58 16.19
N VAL A 41 -10.45 10.90 15.44
CA VAL A 41 -10.62 12.21 14.77
C VAL A 41 -11.86 12.92 15.29
N HIS A 42 -11.89 14.24 15.15
CA HIS A 42 -13.08 15.00 15.50
C HIS A 42 -14.26 14.65 14.60
N ARG A 43 -15.42 14.34 15.20
CA ARG A 43 -16.68 14.10 14.47
C ARG A 43 -17.01 15.22 13.48
N ALA A 44 -16.72 16.48 13.82
CA ALA A 44 -16.94 17.61 12.94
C ALA A 44 -16.17 17.51 11.61
N ALA A 45 -14.94 17.00 11.63
CA ALA A 45 -14.14 16.80 10.41
C ALA A 45 -14.81 15.77 9.48
N ILE A 46 -15.27 14.65 10.05
CA ILE A 46 -16.02 13.63 9.32
C ILE A 46 -17.32 14.22 8.76
N THR A 47 -18.09 14.94 9.57
CA THR A 47 -19.36 15.54 9.13
C THR A 47 -19.13 16.51 7.97
N ARG A 48 -18.14 17.40 8.04
CA ARG A 48 -17.85 18.35 6.96
C ARG A 48 -17.43 17.64 5.67
N LEU A 49 -16.61 16.58 5.77
CA LEU A 49 -16.24 15.77 4.61
C LEU A 49 -17.47 15.12 3.96
N LEU A 50 -18.30 14.42 4.75
CA LEU A 50 -19.50 13.74 4.24
C LEU A 50 -20.54 14.73 3.68
N GLN A 51 -20.57 15.96 4.21
CA GLN A 51 -21.40 17.05 3.71
C GLN A 51 -20.76 17.83 2.56
N ARG A 52 -19.60 17.40 2.03
CA ARG A 52 -18.88 18.04 0.92
C ARG A 52 -18.56 19.52 1.21
N GLN A 53 -18.30 19.86 2.47
CA GLN A 53 -17.99 21.23 2.89
C GLN A 53 -16.49 21.53 2.86
N SER A 54 -15.65 20.56 3.19
CA SER A 54 -14.19 20.75 3.21
C SER A 54 -13.44 19.44 3.10
N MET A 55 -12.25 19.49 2.46
CA MET A 55 -11.30 18.38 2.49
C MET A 55 -10.73 18.18 3.90
N PRO A 56 -10.43 16.94 4.32
CA PRO A 56 -9.72 16.67 5.55
C PRO A 56 -8.28 17.19 5.50
N ASP A 57 -7.71 17.46 6.68
CA ASP A 57 -6.29 17.71 6.84
C ASP A 57 -5.45 16.42 6.73
N LEU A 58 -4.13 16.57 6.64
CA LEU A 58 -3.21 15.44 6.48
C LEU A 58 -3.35 14.40 7.60
N GLU A 59 -3.48 14.87 8.84
CA GLU A 59 -3.59 13.98 10.00
C GLU A 59 -4.89 13.17 9.96
N THR A 60 -6.02 13.84 9.66
CA THR A 60 -7.33 13.22 9.50
C THR A 60 -7.31 12.22 8.36
N THR A 61 -6.73 12.58 7.20
CA THR A 61 -6.58 11.69 6.05
C THR A 61 -5.80 10.42 6.41
N ARG A 62 -4.67 10.55 7.13
CA ARG A 62 -3.86 9.41 7.58
C ARG A 62 -4.62 8.51 8.57
N ARG A 63 -5.35 9.09 9.51
CA ARG A 63 -6.15 8.35 10.51
C ARG A 63 -7.32 7.61 9.85
N LEU A 64 -8.01 8.25 8.90
CA LEU A 64 -9.06 7.63 8.11
C LEU A 64 -8.54 6.46 7.27
N ALA A 65 -7.37 6.61 6.63
CA ALA A 65 -6.74 5.53 5.87
C ALA A 65 -6.56 4.26 6.73
N HIS A 66 -6.08 4.42 7.97
CA HIS A 66 -5.88 3.30 8.89
C HIS A 66 -7.19 2.60 9.25
N VAL A 67 -8.22 3.36 9.67
CA VAL A 67 -9.51 2.76 10.08
C VAL A 67 -10.27 2.14 8.91
N LEU A 68 -10.20 2.76 7.74
CA LEU A 68 -10.83 2.26 6.53
C LEU A 68 -9.99 1.20 5.82
N GLN A 69 -8.81 0.88 6.35
CA GLN A 69 -7.87 -0.13 5.82
C GLN A 69 -7.50 0.10 4.35
N VAL A 70 -7.27 1.36 4.01
CA VAL A 70 -6.79 1.78 2.69
C VAL A 70 -5.33 2.20 2.81
N PRO A 71 -4.46 1.87 1.83
CA PRO A 71 -3.10 2.38 1.81
C PRO A 71 -3.08 3.90 1.97
N VAL A 72 -2.25 4.41 2.90
CA VAL A 72 -2.14 5.86 3.17
C VAL A 72 -1.82 6.63 1.88
N ARG A 73 -0.97 6.06 1.01
CA ARG A 73 -0.65 6.60 -0.32
C ARG A 73 -1.92 6.86 -1.14
N GLU A 74 -2.79 5.86 -1.29
CA GLU A 74 -4.01 5.98 -2.08
C GLU A 74 -4.94 7.05 -1.50
N MET A 75 -5.10 7.06 -0.18
CA MET A 75 -5.92 8.05 0.51
C MET A 75 -5.38 9.49 0.28
N LEU A 76 -4.06 9.69 0.34
CA LEU A 76 -3.44 10.99 0.11
C LEU A 76 -3.60 11.46 -1.33
N ILE A 77 -3.42 10.56 -2.31
CA ILE A 77 -3.58 10.85 -3.73
C ILE A 77 -5.03 11.16 -4.07
N ARG A 78 -5.98 10.34 -3.59
CA ARG A 78 -7.42 10.59 -3.76
C ARG A 78 -7.87 11.90 -3.12
N SER A 79 -7.24 12.28 -2.01
CA SER A 79 -7.47 13.59 -1.37
C SER A 79 -6.74 14.75 -2.07
N GLY A 80 -5.98 14.47 -3.12
CA GLY A 80 -5.07 15.34 -3.88
C GLY A 80 -4.11 16.15 -3.03
N ARG A 81 -3.74 15.60 -1.86
CA ARG A 81 -2.62 16.09 -1.04
C ARG A 81 -1.28 15.74 -1.66
N LEU A 82 -1.26 14.69 -2.47
CA LEU A 82 -0.14 14.20 -3.23
C LEU A 82 -0.64 13.79 -4.61
N THR A 83 0.28 13.73 -5.56
CA THR A 83 0.11 13.14 -6.88
C THR A 83 0.77 11.76 -6.93
N GLU A 84 0.56 11.02 -8.01
CA GLU A 84 1.26 9.75 -8.22
C GLU A 84 2.76 9.93 -8.40
N GLU A 85 3.17 11.07 -8.96
CA GLU A 85 4.56 11.47 -9.20
C GLU A 85 5.29 11.77 -7.89
N ASP A 86 4.58 12.27 -6.87
CA ASP A 86 5.16 12.53 -5.55
C ASP A 86 5.51 11.25 -4.79
N LEU A 87 4.86 10.14 -5.11
CA LEU A 87 5.05 8.83 -4.49
C LEU A 87 5.08 7.73 -5.58
N PRO A 88 6.13 7.63 -6.39
CA PRO A 88 6.22 6.60 -7.42
C PRO A 88 6.17 5.21 -6.78
N LEU A 89 5.35 4.32 -7.35
CA LEU A 89 5.39 2.92 -6.95
C LEU A 89 6.65 2.28 -7.56
N PRO A 90 7.35 1.41 -6.82
CA PRO A 90 8.36 0.57 -7.44
C PRO A 90 7.68 -0.30 -8.50
N ASP A 91 8.33 -0.45 -9.66
CA ASP A 91 7.80 -1.31 -10.72
C ASP A 91 7.53 -2.71 -10.13
N PRO A 92 6.35 -3.30 -10.37
CA PRO A 92 6.16 -4.69 -10.02
C PRO A 92 7.24 -5.51 -10.74
N PRO A 93 7.83 -6.54 -10.09
CA PRO A 93 8.76 -7.42 -10.77
C PRO A 93 8.03 -8.01 -11.97
N TYR A 94 8.40 -7.54 -13.15
CA TYR A 94 7.81 -7.92 -14.42
C TYR A 94 7.94 -9.45 -14.54
N ALA A 95 6.81 -10.16 -14.52
CA ALA A 95 6.78 -11.55 -14.96
C ALA A 95 7.13 -11.52 -16.45
N ALA A 96 8.40 -11.72 -16.76
CA ALA A 96 8.93 -11.62 -18.10
C ALA A 96 8.16 -12.55 -19.05
N PRO A 97 7.55 -12.06 -20.14
CA PRO A 97 7.37 -12.88 -21.32
C PRO A 97 8.76 -13.21 -21.85
N ALA A 98 8.97 -14.48 -22.18
CA ALA A 98 10.21 -14.95 -22.77
C ALA A 98 10.46 -14.22 -24.10
N GLY A 99 11.50 -13.38 -24.13
CA GLY A 99 12.07 -12.82 -25.34
C GLY A 99 11.49 -11.47 -25.75
N GLU A 100 12.09 -10.39 -25.26
CA GLU A 100 12.68 -9.32 -26.07
C GLU A 100 13.16 -8.20 -25.14
N SER A 101 14.48 -8.03 -25.09
CA SER A 101 15.15 -6.99 -24.32
C SER A 101 14.85 -5.63 -24.93
N VAL A 102 13.98 -4.84 -24.30
CA VAL A 102 13.92 -3.40 -24.51
C VAL A 102 14.52 -2.69 -23.29
N THR A 103 15.61 -1.99 -23.54
CA THR A 103 16.36 -1.17 -22.60
C THR A 103 15.52 0.02 -22.12
N GLY A 104 15.17 0.03 -20.83
CA GLY A 104 14.53 1.17 -20.19
C GLY A 104 14.20 0.90 -18.72
N SER A 105 15.15 1.22 -17.84
CA SER A 105 15.01 1.23 -16.37
C SER A 105 14.36 -0.01 -15.76
N ALA A 106 15.02 -1.16 -15.89
CA ALA A 106 14.82 -2.22 -14.90
C ALA A 106 15.14 -1.61 -13.53
N SER A 107 14.14 -1.52 -12.64
CA SER A 107 14.35 -1.35 -11.20
C SER A 107 15.23 -2.50 -10.72
N ARG A 108 16.54 -2.36 -10.94
CA ARG A 108 17.55 -3.35 -10.57
C ARG A 108 17.48 -3.45 -9.07
N THR A 109 17.03 -4.59 -8.57
CA THR A 109 17.06 -4.89 -7.15
C THR A 109 18.51 -4.75 -6.71
N LEU A 110 18.79 -3.75 -5.88
CA LEU A 110 20.13 -3.53 -5.36
C LEU A 110 20.43 -4.67 -4.39
N THR A 111 21.62 -5.25 -4.54
CA THR A 111 22.20 -6.08 -3.48
C THR A 111 22.39 -5.22 -2.22
N LEU A 112 22.53 -5.85 -1.04
CA LEU A 112 22.78 -5.11 0.20
C LEU A 112 24.08 -4.31 0.12
N GLU A 113 25.07 -4.83 -0.60
CA GLU A 113 26.35 -4.17 -0.87
C GLU A 113 26.16 -2.93 -1.75
N GLU A 114 25.37 -3.03 -2.82
CA GLU A 114 25.05 -1.90 -3.70
C GLU A 114 24.19 -0.84 -2.97
N ALA A 115 23.26 -1.28 -2.12
CA ALA A 115 22.48 -0.38 -1.27
C ALA A 115 23.39 0.37 -0.27
N ALA A 116 24.38 -0.31 0.33
CA ALA A 116 25.35 0.32 1.21
C ALA A 116 26.14 1.43 0.49
N ILE A 117 26.54 1.20 -0.76
CA ILE A 117 27.22 2.19 -1.59
C ILE A 117 26.29 3.37 -1.88
N ALA A 118 25.06 3.11 -2.32
CA ALA A 118 24.09 4.14 -2.67
C ALA A 118 23.71 5.04 -1.47
N LEU A 119 23.67 4.46 -0.27
CA LEU A 119 23.38 5.18 0.98
C LEU A 119 24.61 5.89 1.58
N GLY A 120 25.78 5.77 0.96
CA GLY A 120 27.01 6.41 1.44
C GLY A 120 27.59 5.78 2.70
N VAL A 121 27.34 4.48 2.94
CA VAL A 121 27.90 3.76 4.09
C VAL A 121 29.44 3.70 3.95
N PRO A 122 30.20 4.15 4.97
CA PRO A 122 31.65 4.09 4.97
C PRO A 122 32.15 2.66 4.72
N VAL A 123 33.27 2.50 4.00
CA VAL A 123 33.77 1.18 3.55
C VAL A 123 33.93 0.22 4.72
N GLU A 124 34.45 0.71 5.83
CA GLU A 124 34.66 -0.02 7.08
C GLU A 124 33.37 -0.45 7.79
N GLN A 125 32.22 0.14 7.45
CA GLN A 125 30.91 -0.18 8.03
C GLN A 125 30.02 -1.02 7.11
N ARG A 126 30.44 -1.30 5.86
CA ARG A 126 29.60 -2.01 4.87
C ARG A 126 29.27 -3.43 5.29
N ASP A 127 30.23 -4.18 5.83
CA ASP A 127 29.98 -5.54 6.32
C ASP A 127 28.98 -5.57 7.48
N MET A 128 29.00 -4.54 8.34
CA MET A 128 28.03 -4.38 9.42
C MET A 128 26.65 -4.08 8.86
N PHE A 129 26.56 -3.17 7.88
CA PHE A 129 25.31 -2.83 7.20
C PHE A 129 24.67 -4.07 6.55
N VAL A 130 25.43 -4.82 5.76
CA VAL A 130 24.94 -6.04 5.08
C VAL A 130 24.42 -7.05 6.11
N ARG A 131 25.17 -7.28 7.19
CA ARG A 131 24.79 -8.22 8.24
C ARG A 131 23.50 -7.82 8.95
N VAL A 132 23.34 -6.55 9.32
CA VAL A 132 22.17 -6.05 10.04
C VAL A 132 20.96 -5.97 9.12
N ALA A 133 21.11 -5.38 7.93
CA ALA A 133 20.03 -5.24 6.96
C ALA A 133 19.49 -6.61 6.49
N GLY A 134 20.37 -7.59 6.31
CA GLY A 134 20.00 -8.95 5.91
C GLY A 134 19.07 -9.67 6.89
N GLN A 135 19.05 -9.29 8.18
CA GLN A 135 18.14 -9.86 9.17
C GLN A 135 16.67 -9.43 8.96
N PHE A 136 16.45 -8.30 8.26
CA PHE A 136 15.13 -7.77 7.97
C PHE A 136 14.60 -8.19 6.60
N LEU A 137 15.45 -8.80 5.77
CA LEU A 137 15.01 -9.35 4.49
C LEU A 137 14.36 -10.72 4.71
N PRO A 138 13.25 -11.01 3.99
CA PRO A 138 12.71 -12.35 3.98
C PRO A 138 13.81 -13.30 3.49
N ALA A 139 14.19 -14.27 4.33
CA ALA A 139 15.10 -15.33 3.92
C ALA A 139 14.58 -15.95 2.61
N ASN A 140 15.41 -15.97 1.57
CA ASN A 140 15.14 -16.57 0.27
C ASN A 140 14.00 -17.59 0.31
N ALA A 141 12.87 -17.27 -0.32
CA ALA A 141 11.74 -18.19 -0.45
C ALA A 141 12.24 -19.53 -1.00
N PRO A 142 12.18 -20.63 -0.23
CA PRO A 142 12.64 -21.92 -0.72
C PRO A 142 11.54 -22.58 -1.56
N ALA A 143 11.88 -22.90 -2.81
CA ALA A 143 11.53 -24.15 -3.50
C ALA A 143 10.05 -24.63 -3.55
N ALA A 144 9.07 -23.74 -3.71
CA ALA A 144 7.71 -24.14 -4.12
C ALA A 144 7.60 -24.28 -5.65
N ALA A 145 8.42 -25.13 -6.29
CA ALA A 145 8.31 -25.44 -7.72
C ALA A 145 8.94 -26.79 -8.16
N ALA A 146 9.22 -27.71 -7.23
CA ALA A 146 9.88 -28.99 -7.57
C ALA A 146 9.30 -30.23 -6.89
N ALA A 147 8.02 -30.21 -6.48
CA ALA A 147 7.35 -31.38 -5.88
C ALA A 147 6.09 -31.85 -6.64
N ASP A 148 5.87 -31.39 -7.88
CA ASP A 148 4.71 -31.82 -8.70
C ASP A 148 5.12 -32.57 -9.99
N ARG A 149 6.31 -33.17 -10.00
CA ARG A 149 6.77 -34.00 -11.14
C ARG A 149 7.59 -35.19 -10.69
N ASP A 150 7.10 -35.99 -9.74
CA ASP A 150 7.61 -37.36 -9.62
C ASP A 150 6.67 -38.33 -8.86
N GLU A 151 5.49 -38.60 -9.41
CA GLU A 151 4.78 -39.87 -9.15
C GLU A 151 4.05 -40.34 -10.42
N ARG A 152 4.81 -40.74 -11.45
CA ARG A 152 4.30 -41.71 -12.43
C ARG A 152 4.67 -43.09 -11.93
N ILE A 153 3.73 -43.74 -11.27
CA ILE A 153 3.77 -45.17 -10.94
C ILE A 153 3.78 -45.96 -12.27
N PRO A 154 4.78 -46.83 -12.54
CA PRO A 154 4.67 -47.80 -13.62
C PRO A 154 3.83 -48.98 -13.13
N LEU A 155 2.64 -49.18 -13.72
CA LEU A 155 1.95 -50.47 -13.61
C LEU A 155 2.74 -51.50 -14.44
N ALA A 156 3.31 -52.47 -13.73
CA ALA A 156 3.88 -53.68 -14.29
C ALA A 156 2.77 -54.60 -14.81
N SER A 157 3.16 -55.37 -15.83
CA SER A 157 2.41 -56.36 -16.59
C SER A 157 1.88 -57.53 -15.76
N ASP A 158 0.74 -58.06 -16.19
CA ASP A 158 0.38 -59.49 -16.18
C ASP A 158 -0.26 -59.82 -17.55
#